data_AF-A0A350HAY9-F1
#
_entry.id   AF-A0A350HAY9-F1
#
_cell.length_a   1.000
_cell.length_b   1.000
_cell.length_c   1.000
_cell.angle_alpha   90.00
_cell.angle_beta   90.00
_cell.angle_gamma   90.00
#
_symmetry.space_group_name_H-M   'P 1'
#
loop_
_entity.id
_entity.type
_entity.pdbx_description
1 polymer ?
#
loop_
_entity_poly.entity_id
_entity_poly.type
_entity_poly.pdbx_seq_one_letter_code
_entity_poly.pdbx_strand_id
1 'polypeptide(L)'
;LKMQKCLSLGMTPILCVGETEAERMSNRHKVIVENQLKIALGGIENNLKNIIIAYEPVWAIGTGNTATPNDAEEMHLFIREQISSIFGRKISSEMVILYGGSVNDENIKDLLRKDNIDGALIGGASLKGEKFAAVIEIAGKTNI
;
A
#
# COMPACT_ATOMS: atom_id res chain seq x y z
N LEU A 1 1.08 19.28 -3.14
CA LEU A 1 -0.08 20.12 -2.75
C LEU A 1 -1.03 19.43 -1.77
N LYS A 2 -1.80 18.39 -2.13
CA LYS A 2 -2.75 17.74 -1.19
C LYS A 2 -2.07 17.12 0.03
N MET A 3 -1.01 16.34 -0.18
CA MET A 3 -0.25 15.70 0.92
C MET A 3 0.29 16.71 1.92
N GLN A 4 1.01 17.73 1.44
CA GLN A 4 1.52 18.82 2.28
C GLN A 4 0.41 19.53 3.06
N LYS A 5 -0.75 19.80 2.44
CA LYS A 5 -1.88 20.45 3.11
C LYS A 5 -2.51 19.56 4.18
N CYS A 6 -2.68 18.26 3.93
CA CYS A 6 -3.17 17.32 4.94
C CYS A 6 -2.24 17.28 6.16
N LEU A 7 -0.92 17.16 5.93
CA LEU A 7 0.08 17.13 6.98
C LEU A 7 0.14 18.46 7.76
N SER A 8 -0.01 19.61 7.09
CA SER A 8 -0.02 20.92 7.75
C SER A 8 -1.23 21.10 8.69
N LEU A 9 -2.29 20.32 8.48
CA LEU A 9 -3.49 20.31 9.31
C LEU A 9 -3.45 19.21 10.39
N GLY A 10 -2.33 18.49 10.53
CA GLY A 10 -2.18 17.42 11.51
C GLY A 10 -2.91 16.12 11.15
N MET A 11 -3.34 15.96 9.89
CA MET A 11 -3.98 14.72 9.43
C MET A 11 -2.95 13.67 9.03
N THR A 12 -3.33 12.40 9.12
CA THR A 12 -2.57 11.25 8.60
C THR A 12 -3.13 10.85 7.23
N PRO A 13 -2.52 11.29 6.11
CA PRO A 13 -2.98 10.90 4.79
C PRO A 13 -2.61 9.45 4.46
N ILE A 14 -3.52 8.76 3.77
CA ILE A 14 -3.23 7.50 3.05
C ILE A 14 -2.94 7.89 1.59
N LEU A 15 -1.69 7.69 1.16
CA LEU A 15 -1.24 7.93 -0.20
C LEU A 15 -1.39 6.64 -1.02
N CYS A 16 -2.35 6.64 -1.93
CA CYS A 16 -2.54 5.55 -2.88
C CYS A 16 -1.57 5.66 -4.06
N VAL A 17 -0.88 4.57 -4.38
CA VAL A 17 0.00 4.42 -5.55
C VAL A 17 -0.25 3.08 -6.22
N GLY A 18 -0.03 3.01 -7.52
CA GLY A 18 -0.23 1.77 -8.26
C GLY A 18 -0.25 1.97 -9.77
N GLU A 19 -0.13 0.87 -10.47
CA GLU A 19 -0.10 0.82 -11.93
C GLU A 19 -1.37 0.19 -12.53
N THR A 20 -1.61 0.50 -13.79
CA THR A 20 -2.60 -0.17 -14.64
C THR A 20 -2.07 -1.49 -15.23
N GLU A 21 -2.98 -2.32 -15.74
CA GLU A 21 -2.61 -3.58 -16.40
C GLU A 21 -1.66 -3.35 -17.58
N ALA A 22 -1.93 -2.36 -18.42
CA ALA A 22 -1.09 -2.00 -19.56
C ALA A 22 0.33 -1.56 -19.13
N GLU A 23 0.45 -0.88 -17.99
CA GLU A 23 1.75 -0.51 -17.42
C GLU A 23 2.49 -1.72 -16.85
N ARG A 24 1.80 -2.67 -16.21
CA ARG A 24 2.39 -3.93 -15.75
C ARG A 24 2.87 -4.78 -16.94
N MET A 25 2.01 -5.00 -17.94
CA MET A 25 2.32 -5.79 -19.15
C MET A 25 3.45 -5.18 -19.99
N SER A 26 3.67 -3.87 -19.91
CA SER A 26 4.81 -3.19 -20.54
C SER A 26 6.06 -3.11 -19.65
N ASN A 27 6.08 -3.81 -18.51
CA ASN A 27 7.17 -3.80 -17.52
C ASN A 27 7.49 -2.40 -16.97
N ARG A 28 6.51 -1.49 -16.94
CA ARG A 28 6.67 -0.11 -16.45
C ARG A 28 6.18 0.10 -15.02
N HIS A 29 5.58 -0.91 -14.39
CA HIS A 29 4.96 -0.83 -13.07
C HIS A 29 5.86 -0.17 -12.00
N LYS A 30 7.14 -0.54 -11.91
CA LYS A 30 8.11 0.08 -10.98
C LYS A 30 8.34 1.56 -11.27
N VAL A 31 8.55 1.91 -12.54
CA VAL A 31 8.78 3.30 -12.96
C VAL A 31 7.56 4.19 -12.71
N ILE A 32 6.35 3.65 -12.92
CA ILE A 32 5.10 4.36 -12.65
C ILE A 32 4.96 4.66 -11.15
N VAL A 33 5.12 3.64 -10.30
CA VAL A 33 5.01 3.79 -8.85
C VAL A 33 6.12 4.70 -8.29
N GLU A 34 7.35 4.57 -8.77
CA GLU A 34 8.45 5.46 -8.39
C GLU A 34 8.13 6.93 -8.70
N ASN A 35 7.61 7.22 -9.89
CA ASN A 35 7.25 8.58 -10.28
C ASN A 35 6.11 9.13 -9.43
N GLN A 36 5.08 8.31 -9.14
CA GLN A 36 3.99 8.69 -8.25
C GLN A 36 4.51 9.04 -6.84
N LEU A 37 5.40 8.22 -6.27
CA LEU A 37 6.03 8.48 -4.98
C LEU A 37 6.83 9.78 -4.99
N LYS A 38 7.69 9.99 -5.99
CA LYS A 38 8.50 11.21 -6.12
C LYS A 38 7.64 12.48 -6.20
N ILE A 39 6.57 12.44 -6.98
CA ILE A 39 5.67 13.59 -7.15
C ILE A 39 4.87 13.84 -5.86
N ALA A 40 4.34 12.79 -5.24
CA ALA A 40 3.46 12.92 -4.07
C ALA A 40 4.22 13.31 -2.80
N LEU A 41 5.44 12.80 -2.63
CA LEU A 41 6.30 13.02 -1.47
C LEU A 41 7.31 14.16 -1.68
N GLY A 42 7.44 14.66 -2.91
CA GLY A 42 8.34 15.76 -3.25
C GLY A 42 8.06 17.02 -2.42
N GLY A 43 9.11 17.54 -1.78
CA GLY A 43 9.02 18.74 -0.93
C GLY A 43 8.33 18.51 0.42
N ILE A 44 8.21 17.27 0.89
CA ILE A 44 7.82 16.96 2.27
C ILE A 44 9.10 16.65 3.06
N GLU A 45 9.44 17.53 4.01
CA GLU A 45 10.64 17.38 4.84
C GLU A 45 10.33 16.84 6.25
N ASN A 46 9.11 17.11 6.74
CA ASN A 46 8.69 16.81 8.10
C ASN A 46 7.42 15.95 8.11
N ASN A 47 7.16 15.28 9.23
CA ASN A 47 5.96 14.44 9.45
C ASN A 47 5.80 13.26 8.47
N LEU A 48 6.88 12.80 7.85
CA LEU A 48 6.86 11.66 6.93
C LEU A 48 6.31 10.38 7.57
N LYS A 49 6.60 10.15 8.85
CA LYS A 49 6.05 9.03 9.64
C LYS A 49 4.52 9.04 9.79
N ASN A 50 3.87 10.18 9.52
CA ASN A 50 2.41 10.32 9.57
C ASN A 50 1.75 10.07 8.21
N ILE A 51 2.49 9.58 7.21
CA ILE A 51 1.96 9.17 5.92
C ILE A 51 1.87 7.65 5.91
N ILE A 52 0.72 7.13 5.51
CA ILE A 52 0.54 5.71 5.20
C ILE A 52 0.56 5.58 3.68
N ILE A 53 1.25 4.59 3.14
CA ILE A 53 1.18 4.27 1.71
C ILE A 53 0.22 3.11 1.52
N ALA A 54 -0.64 3.17 0.51
CA ALA A 54 -1.44 2.05 0.05
C ALA A 54 -1.03 1.71 -1.39
N TYR A 55 -0.50 0.50 -1.60
CA TYR A 55 -0.24 -0.02 -2.94
C TYR A 55 -1.51 -0.65 -3.49
N GLU A 56 -2.06 -0.03 -4.54
CA GLU A 56 -3.31 -0.37 -5.19
C GLU A 56 -3.05 -0.73 -6.67
N PRO A 57 -2.65 -1.98 -6.99
CA PRO A 57 -2.55 -2.43 -8.38
C PRO A 57 -3.92 -2.31 -9.05
N VAL A 58 -4.10 -1.34 -9.93
CA VAL A 58 -5.42 -0.96 -10.50
C VAL A 58 -6.06 -2.14 -11.22
N TRP A 59 -5.25 -3.00 -11.82
CA TRP A 59 -5.67 -4.21 -12.50
C TRP A 59 -6.26 -5.28 -11.57
N ALA A 60 -6.02 -5.18 -10.26
CA ALA A 60 -6.55 -6.08 -9.24
C ALA A 60 -7.66 -5.46 -8.36
N ILE A 61 -8.23 -4.31 -8.77
CA ILE A 61 -9.30 -3.63 -8.03
C ILE A 61 -10.64 -3.90 -8.71
N GLY A 62 -11.51 -4.68 -8.06
CA GLY A 62 -12.90 -4.89 -8.53
C GLY A 62 -13.04 -5.69 -9.83
N THR A 63 -11.93 -6.23 -10.36
CA THR A 63 -11.88 -7.03 -11.60
C THR A 63 -12.07 -8.53 -11.36
N GLY A 64 -11.99 -8.99 -10.11
CA GLY A 64 -11.93 -10.42 -9.76
C GLY A 64 -10.53 -11.02 -9.97
N ASN A 65 -9.65 -10.37 -10.73
CA ASN A 65 -8.23 -10.68 -10.76
C ASN A 65 -7.59 -10.20 -9.46
N THR A 66 -6.80 -11.06 -8.83
CA THR A 66 -6.12 -10.74 -7.57
C THR A 66 -4.63 -10.89 -7.78
N ALA A 67 -3.85 -9.88 -7.41
CA ALA A 67 -2.40 -10.00 -7.41
C ALA A 67 -2.01 -11.13 -6.44
N THR A 68 -1.01 -11.94 -6.80
CA THR A 68 -0.55 -12.97 -5.87
C THR A 68 0.13 -12.31 -4.67
N PRO A 69 0.26 -12.98 -3.52
CA PRO A 69 1.05 -12.46 -2.41
C PRO A 69 2.50 -12.12 -2.81
N ASN A 70 3.06 -12.82 -3.81
CA ASN A 70 4.40 -12.52 -4.33
C ASN A 70 4.42 -11.24 -5.18
N ASP A 71 3.40 -10.97 -6.00
CA ASP A 71 3.28 -9.72 -6.76
C ASP A 71 3.14 -8.52 -5.81
N ALA A 72 2.34 -8.68 -4.75
CA ALA A 72 2.18 -7.66 -3.72
C ALA A 72 3.50 -7.41 -2.99
N GLU A 73 4.17 -8.47 -2.52
CA GLU A 73 5.46 -8.36 -1.84
C GLU A 73 6.54 -7.70 -2.71
N GLU A 74 6.62 -8.05 -3.99
CA GLU A 74 7.58 -7.44 -4.93
C GLU A 74 7.45 -5.91 -4.94
N MET A 75 6.21 -5.42 -5.02
CA MET A 75 5.95 -3.99 -5.12
C MET A 75 6.06 -3.29 -3.78
N HIS A 76 5.69 -3.95 -2.68
CA HIS A 76 5.89 -3.42 -1.34
C HIS A 76 7.37 -3.25 -0.99
N LEU A 77 8.19 -4.27 -1.29
CA LEU A 77 9.64 -4.18 -1.14
C LEU A 77 10.20 -3.02 -1.98
N PHE A 78 9.79 -2.92 -3.25
CA PHE A 78 10.22 -1.84 -4.12
C PHE A 78 9.83 -0.45 -3.59
N ILE A 79 8.59 -0.27 -3.10
CA ILE A 79 8.14 0.97 -2.49
C ILE A 79 8.99 1.30 -1.26
N ARG A 80 9.27 0.30 -0.41
CA ARG A 80 10.10 0.47 0.80
C ARG A 80 11.52 0.90 0.43
N GLU A 81 12.11 0.32 -0.62
CA GLU A 81 13.41 0.73 -1.17
C GLU A 81 13.38 2.17 -1.70
N GLN A 82 12.33 2.58 -2.40
CA GLN A 82 12.17 3.96 -2.88
C GLN A 82 12.08 4.95 -1.71
N ILE A 83 11.29 4.65 -0.67
CA ILE A 83 11.23 5.47 0.54
C ILE A 83 12.62 5.54 1.19
N SER A 84 13.32 4.41 1.29
CA SER A 84 14.66 4.37 1.89
C SER A 84 15.67 5.21 1.09
N SER A 85 15.55 5.25 -0.22
CA SER A 85 16.40 6.06 -1.10
C SER A 85 16.13 7.57 -0.92
N ILE A 86 14.87 7.96 -0.79
CA ILE A 86 14.47 9.37 -0.69
C ILE A 86 14.68 9.93 0.72
N PHE A 87 14.35 9.15 1.76
CA PHE A 87 14.24 9.60 3.15
C PHE A 87 15.12 8.84 4.15
N GLY A 88 15.86 7.84 3.69
CA GLY A 88 16.73 7.02 4.53
C GLY A 88 16.01 5.83 5.19
N ARG A 89 16.82 4.84 5.59
CA ARG A 89 16.35 3.55 6.13
C ARG A 89 15.43 3.67 7.33
N LYS A 90 15.73 4.59 8.26
CA LYS A 90 14.92 4.77 9.48
C LYS A 90 13.47 5.13 9.16
N ILE A 91 13.27 6.08 8.26
CA ILE A 91 11.92 6.50 7.85
C ILE A 91 11.23 5.36 7.11
N SER A 92 11.93 4.71 6.19
CA SER A 92 11.42 3.56 5.43
C SER A 92 10.95 2.38 6.31
N SER A 93 11.66 2.09 7.42
CA SER A 93 11.26 1.04 8.36
C SER A 93 10.08 1.42 9.26
N GLU A 94 9.84 2.71 9.48
CA GLU A 94 8.75 3.20 10.35
C GLU A 94 7.46 3.46 9.57
N MET A 95 7.54 3.61 8.24
CA MET A 95 6.40 3.94 7.38
C MET A 95 5.54 2.70 7.11
N VAL A 96 4.24 2.84 7.29
CA VAL A 96 3.25 1.77 7.04
C VAL A 96 2.93 1.71 5.54
N ILE A 97 3.03 0.51 4.96
CA ILE A 97 2.69 0.19 3.58
C ILE A 97 1.58 -0.88 3.55
N LEU A 98 0.38 -0.45 3.21
CA LEU A 98 -0.81 -1.29 3.10
C LEU A 98 -0.97 -1.83 1.67
N TYR A 99 -1.51 -3.05 1.56
CA TYR A 99 -1.96 -3.58 0.28
C TYR A 99 -3.43 -3.24 0.05
N GLY A 100 -3.77 -2.67 -1.11
CA GLY A 100 -5.12 -2.18 -1.43
C GLY A 100 -5.79 -2.85 -2.62
N GLY A 101 -5.33 -4.03 -3.05
CA GLY A 101 -6.02 -4.82 -4.08
C GLY A 101 -7.30 -5.51 -3.59
N SER A 102 -7.75 -6.56 -4.29
CA SER A 102 -8.93 -7.37 -3.93
C SER A 102 -8.73 -8.23 -2.67
N VAL A 103 -8.62 -7.58 -1.51
CA VAL A 103 -8.46 -8.22 -0.19
C VAL A 103 -9.78 -8.78 0.34
N ASN A 104 -9.74 -9.99 0.89
CA ASN A 104 -10.87 -10.65 1.53
C ASN A 104 -10.40 -11.60 2.66
N ASP A 105 -11.35 -12.28 3.29
CA ASP A 105 -11.11 -13.21 4.41
C ASP A 105 -10.35 -14.47 3.99
N GLU A 106 -10.32 -14.80 2.71
CA GLU A 106 -9.62 -15.97 2.17
C GLU A 106 -8.13 -15.68 1.91
N ASN A 107 -7.76 -14.45 1.55
CA ASN A 107 -6.39 -14.12 1.14
C ASN A 107 -5.59 -13.25 2.12
N ILE A 108 -6.24 -12.55 3.06
CA ILE A 108 -5.56 -11.61 3.96
C ILE A 108 -4.42 -12.25 4.74
N LYS A 109 -4.58 -13.50 5.19
CA LYS A 109 -3.56 -14.22 5.97
C LYS A 109 -2.25 -14.38 5.19
N ASP A 110 -2.34 -14.70 3.91
CA ASP A 110 -1.15 -14.95 3.09
C ASP A 110 -0.50 -13.64 2.62
N LEU A 111 -1.28 -12.57 2.49
CA LEU A 111 -0.76 -11.22 2.28
C LEU A 111 0.02 -10.74 3.51
N LEU A 112 -0.53 -10.88 4.71
CA LEU A 112 0.12 -10.41 5.95
C LEU A 112 1.33 -11.25 6.39
N ARG A 113 1.55 -12.41 5.78
CA ARG A 113 2.78 -13.20 5.96
C ARG A 113 3.97 -12.68 5.18
N LYS A 114 3.80 -11.61 4.41
CA LYS A 114 4.85 -11.00 3.62
C LYS A 114 5.55 -9.91 4.42
N ASP A 115 6.87 -9.94 4.40
CA ASP A 115 7.72 -9.10 5.26
C ASP A 115 7.49 -7.60 5.06
N ASN A 116 7.06 -7.17 3.86
CA ASN A 116 6.88 -5.75 3.56
C ASN A 116 5.41 -5.30 3.52
N ILE A 117 4.44 -6.17 3.85
CA ILE A 117 3.02 -5.86 3.86
C ILE A 117 2.55 -5.61 5.30
N ASP A 118 2.32 -4.34 5.65
CA ASP A 118 2.01 -3.94 7.02
C ASP A 118 0.50 -4.02 7.37
N GLY A 119 -0.34 -4.25 6.37
CA GLY A 119 -1.79 -4.25 6.52
C GLY A 119 -2.53 -4.20 5.19
N ALA A 120 -3.82 -3.89 5.24
CA ALA A 120 -4.67 -3.80 4.06
C ALA A 120 -5.55 -2.54 4.04
N LEU A 121 -5.78 -2.00 2.83
CA LEU A 121 -6.82 -1.00 2.54
C LEU A 121 -7.97 -1.69 1.82
N ILE A 122 -9.11 -1.86 2.48
CA ILE A 122 -10.16 -2.78 2.02
C ILE A 122 -11.31 -2.02 1.36
N GLY A 123 -11.53 -2.29 0.07
CA GLY A 123 -12.66 -1.76 -0.71
C GLY A 123 -13.96 -2.54 -0.46
N GLY A 124 -14.50 -3.20 -1.49
CA GLY A 124 -15.85 -3.77 -1.46
C GLY A 124 -16.13 -4.79 -0.33
N ALA A 125 -15.13 -5.53 0.15
CA ALA A 125 -15.29 -6.45 1.27
C ALA A 125 -15.61 -5.72 2.59
N SER A 126 -15.21 -4.45 2.73
CA SER A 126 -15.53 -3.63 3.92
C SER A 126 -17.02 -3.31 4.07
N LEU A 127 -17.77 -3.37 2.97
CA LEU A 127 -19.22 -3.11 2.96
C LEU A 127 -20.05 -4.32 3.41
N LYS A 128 -19.40 -5.47 3.65
CA LYS A 128 -20.04 -6.71 4.11
C LYS A 128 -19.59 -6.99 5.54
N GLY A 129 -20.43 -6.67 6.53
CA GLY A 129 -20.07 -6.68 7.95
C GLY A 129 -19.38 -7.97 8.43
N GLU A 130 -19.96 -9.14 8.13
CA GLU A 130 -19.38 -10.44 8.51
C GLU A 130 -18.00 -10.67 7.86
N LYS A 131 -17.86 -10.32 6.59
CA LYS A 131 -16.60 -10.48 5.84
C LYS A 131 -15.53 -9.53 6.36
N PHE A 132 -15.87 -8.27 6.62
CA PHE A 132 -14.94 -7.31 7.17
C PHE A 132 -14.49 -7.68 8.59
N ALA A 133 -15.42 -8.15 9.43
CA ALA A 133 -15.10 -8.65 10.76
C ALA A 133 -14.14 -9.85 10.72
N ALA A 134 -14.38 -10.81 9.81
CA ALA A 134 -13.49 -11.95 9.60
C ALA A 134 -12.08 -11.51 9.19
N VAL A 135 -11.96 -10.54 8.28
CA VAL A 135 -10.66 -9.98 7.88
C VAL A 135 -9.93 -9.36 9.07
N ILE A 136 -10.62 -8.56 9.90
CA ILE A 136 -10.04 -7.95 11.11
C ILE A 136 -9.55 -9.02 12.08
N GLU A 137 -10.35 -10.07 12.31
CA GLU A 137 -9.98 -11.17 13.22
C GLU A 137 -8.74 -11.92 12.74
N ILE A 138 -8.67 -12.26 11.46
CA ILE A 138 -7.53 -12.94 10.86
C ILE A 138 -6.28 -12.06 10.91
N ALA A 139 -6.42 -10.78 10.57
CA ALA A 139 -5.30 -9.83 10.61
C ALA A 139 -4.75 -9.65 12.04
N GLY A 140 -5.63 -9.50 13.03
CA GLY A 140 -5.24 -9.37 14.43
C GLY A 140 -4.51 -10.58 15.01
N LYS A 141 -4.70 -11.77 14.42
CA LYS A 141 -3.99 -13.01 14.79
C LYS A 141 -2.68 -13.23 14.03
N THR A 142 -2.50 -12.56 12.89
CA THR A 142 -1.35 -12.78 12.00
C THR A 142 -0.21 -11.81 12.27
N ASN A 143 -0.50 -10.61 12.79
CA ASN A 143 0.49 -9.57 13.13
C ASN A 143 1.03 -9.67 14.58
N ILE A 144 1.07 -10.88 15.15
CA ILE A 144 1.69 -11.19 16.47
C ILE A 144 2.95 -12.00 16.26
#